data_AF-A0AAE4YGF8-F1
#
_entry.id   AF-A0AAE4YGF8-F1
#
_cell.length_a   1.000
_cell.length_b   1.000
_cell.length_c   1.000
_cell.angle_alpha   90.00
_cell.angle_beta   90.00
_cell.angle_gamma   90.00
#
_symmetry.space_group_name_H-M   'P 1'
#
loop_
_entity.id
_entity.type
_entity.pdbx_description
1 polymer ?
#
loop_
_entity_poly.entity_id
_entity_poly.type
_entity_poly.pdbx_seq_one_letter_code
_entity_poly.pdbx_strand_id
1 'polypeptide(L)'
;MERLEAAMVKARAARKTALARRAPQAAPAVELDVAPLPPVLIGPELARRQRLGALLGPGPATPHDILRSRVVRQMGEKGWRRLAVTSATGQCGKSTLALNLALSLARYGQFRIMTLDFDLRRPALARLLELRQPPEIAGLLAGGKLADHGFSFGTNLCLVPNGRPVLQSAEILQDAATQATLERLEAEWKPDILIFDLPPIQGNDDALGFLPHVDCALIVAAAEETTLPQLDRCEAEVGQLTNVLGVVLNKCRYADRSTGFDQSYY
;
A
#
# COMPACT_ATOMS: atom_id res chain seq x y z
N MET A 1 -23.15 -36.96 17.78
CA MET A 1 -21.74 -36.56 17.87
C MET A 1 -20.99 -36.92 16.58
N GLU A 2 -21.01 -38.17 16.11
CA GLU A 2 -20.27 -38.63 14.89
C GLU A 2 -20.61 -37.90 13.57
N ARG A 3 -21.89 -37.53 13.33
CA ARG A 3 -22.28 -36.84 12.08
C ARG A 3 -21.70 -35.43 11.93
N LEU A 4 -21.41 -34.75 13.05
CA LEU A 4 -20.80 -33.42 13.05
C LEU A 4 -19.29 -33.50 12.79
N GLU A 5 -18.62 -34.50 13.36
CA GLU A 5 -17.18 -34.73 13.12
C GLU A 5 -16.90 -35.13 11.66
N ALA A 6 -17.73 -36.00 11.08
CA ALA A 6 -17.62 -36.39 9.68
C ALA A 6 -17.83 -35.19 8.72
N ALA A 7 -18.76 -34.29 9.04
CA ALA A 7 -19.00 -33.07 8.27
C ALA A 7 -17.81 -32.09 8.36
N MET A 8 -17.20 -31.95 9.53
CA MET A 8 -16.01 -31.10 9.73
C MET A 8 -14.77 -31.65 9.03
N VAL A 9 -14.56 -32.97 9.04
CA VAL A 9 -13.45 -33.61 8.33
C VAL A 9 -13.62 -33.45 6.81
N LYS A 10 -14.84 -33.61 6.29
CA LYS A 10 -15.14 -33.40 4.86
C LYS A 10 -14.95 -31.94 4.44
N ALA A 11 -15.35 -30.98 5.28
CA ALA A 11 -15.13 -29.55 5.04
C ALA A 11 -13.63 -29.17 5.08
N ARG A 12 -12.86 -29.77 6.01
CA ARG A 12 -11.39 -29.59 6.07
C ARG A 12 -10.69 -30.19 4.86
N ALA A 13 -11.10 -31.38 4.41
CA ALA A 13 -10.55 -32.01 3.22
C ALA A 13 -10.84 -31.17 1.97
N ALA A 14 -12.09 -30.75 1.76
CA ALA A 14 -12.48 -29.90 0.62
C ALA A 14 -11.73 -28.55 0.62
N ARG A 15 -11.53 -27.94 1.81
CA ARG A 15 -10.75 -26.71 1.97
C ARG A 15 -9.26 -26.93 1.68
N LYS A 16 -8.69 -28.07 2.09
CA LYS A 16 -7.29 -28.45 1.82
C LYS A 16 -7.06 -28.71 0.33
N THR A 17 -8.02 -29.34 -0.36
CA THR A 17 -7.97 -29.58 -1.81
C THR A 17 -8.15 -28.28 -2.62
N ALA A 18 -9.01 -27.36 -2.17
CA ALA A 18 -9.17 -26.04 -2.77
C ALA A 18 -7.94 -25.13 -2.59
N LEU A 19 -7.27 -25.20 -1.42
CA LEU A 19 -6.00 -24.51 -1.15
C LEU A 19 -4.82 -25.13 -1.92
N ALA A 20 -4.79 -26.45 -2.10
CA ALA A 20 -3.71 -27.14 -2.83
C ALA A 20 -3.76 -26.89 -4.35
N ARG A 21 -4.94 -26.67 -4.95
CA ARG A 21 -5.07 -26.25 -6.36
C ARG A 21 -4.60 -24.82 -6.63
N ARG A 22 -4.25 -24.06 -5.58
CA ARG A 22 -3.83 -22.66 -5.64
C ARG A 22 -2.47 -22.46 -4.97
N ALA A 23 -1.62 -23.49 -4.99
CA ALA A 23 -0.21 -23.31 -4.69
C ALA A 23 0.38 -22.31 -5.70
N PRO A 24 1.14 -21.30 -5.26
CA PRO A 24 1.66 -20.27 -6.14
C PRO A 24 2.69 -20.90 -7.09
N GLN A 25 2.33 -21.03 -8.37
CA GLN A 25 3.36 -20.96 -9.40
C GLN A 25 3.96 -19.57 -9.29
N ALA A 26 5.30 -19.48 -9.18
CA ALA A 26 6.00 -18.23 -9.38
C ALA A 26 5.50 -17.64 -10.70
N ALA A 27 4.89 -16.45 -10.65
CA ALA A 27 4.50 -15.78 -11.87
C ALA A 27 5.77 -15.69 -12.73
N PRO A 28 5.73 -16.12 -14.00
CA PRO A 28 6.90 -16.02 -14.86
C PRO A 28 7.34 -14.55 -14.85
N ALA A 29 8.66 -14.33 -14.73
CA ALA A 29 9.23 -13.00 -14.85
C ALA A 29 8.84 -12.48 -16.24
N VAL A 30 7.82 -11.63 -16.30
CA VAL A 30 7.43 -11.00 -17.56
C VAL A 30 8.52 -9.96 -17.82
N GLU A 31 9.33 -10.18 -18.84
CA GLU A 31 10.20 -9.15 -19.39
C GLU A 31 9.35 -7.91 -19.67
N LEU A 32 9.63 -6.84 -18.94
CA LEU A 32 9.01 -5.56 -19.16
C LEU A 32 9.83 -4.84 -20.24
N ASP A 33 9.17 -4.43 -21.32
CA ASP A 33 9.73 -3.47 -22.28
C ASP A 33 9.61 -2.04 -21.72
N VAL A 34 10.14 -1.85 -20.51
CA VAL A 34 10.19 -0.57 -19.80
C VAL A 34 11.64 -0.27 -19.52
N ALA A 35 12.01 1.01 -19.59
CA ALA A 35 13.35 1.43 -19.24
C ALA A 35 13.71 0.93 -17.83
N PRO A 36 14.90 0.34 -17.63
CA PRO A 36 15.30 -0.20 -16.35
C PRO A 36 15.31 0.91 -15.29
N LEU A 37 14.57 0.70 -14.20
CA LEU A 37 14.54 1.63 -13.08
C LEU A 37 15.73 1.38 -12.15
N PRO A 38 16.37 2.43 -11.61
CA PRO A 38 17.44 2.28 -10.64
C PRO A 38 16.98 1.44 -9.42
N PRO A 39 17.72 0.40 -9.02
CA PRO A 39 17.31 -0.43 -7.90
C PRO A 39 17.52 0.29 -6.57
N VAL A 40 16.59 0.11 -5.63
CA VAL A 40 16.76 0.49 -4.23
C VAL A 40 17.09 -0.73 -3.37
N LEU A 41 18.12 -0.61 -2.55
CA LEU A 41 18.55 -1.67 -1.63
C LEU A 41 18.01 -1.39 -0.23
N ILE A 42 17.08 -2.24 0.23
CA ILE A 42 16.54 -2.17 1.59
C ILE A 42 17.16 -3.29 2.44
N GLY A 43 18.33 -2.98 3.01
CA GLY A 43 19.02 -3.90 3.91
C GLY A 43 18.31 -4.09 5.26
N PRO A 44 18.66 -5.13 6.04
CA PRO A 44 18.02 -5.41 7.34
C PRO A 44 18.11 -4.25 8.34
N GLU A 45 19.21 -3.49 8.35
CA GLU A 45 19.36 -2.34 9.24
C GLU A 45 18.40 -1.20 8.89
N LEU A 46 18.30 -0.86 7.61
CA LEU A 46 17.34 0.13 7.12
C LEU A 46 15.92 -0.31 7.44
N ALA A 47 15.60 -1.58 7.16
CA ALA A 47 14.28 -2.14 7.43
C ALA A 47 13.91 -2.05 8.93
N ARG A 48 14.85 -2.33 9.85
CA ARG A 48 14.60 -2.16 11.29
C ARG A 48 14.38 -0.70 11.67
N ARG A 49 15.28 0.20 11.24
CA ARG A 49 15.23 1.63 11.58
C ARG A 49 13.93 2.30 11.09
N GLN A 50 13.50 1.94 9.89
CA GLN A 50 12.31 2.51 9.25
C GLN A 50 11.03 1.69 9.50
N ARG A 51 11.09 0.67 10.38
CA ARG A 51 9.97 -0.21 10.75
C ARG A 51 9.31 -0.89 9.54
N LEU A 52 10.12 -1.35 8.60
CA LEU A 52 9.71 -2.12 7.43
C LEU A 52 9.62 -3.62 7.80
N GLY A 53 8.66 -3.94 8.68
CA GLY A 53 8.42 -5.29 9.20
C GLY A 53 8.21 -6.35 8.10
N ALA A 54 7.68 -5.93 6.94
CA ALA A 54 7.55 -6.78 5.77
C ALA A 54 8.88 -7.37 5.26
N LEU A 55 10.05 -6.89 5.70
CA LEU A 55 11.36 -7.44 5.34
C LEU A 55 12.12 -8.08 6.50
N LEU A 56 11.52 -8.16 7.71
CA LEU A 56 12.21 -8.56 8.94
C LEU A 56 11.85 -9.97 9.43
N GLY A 57 11.42 -10.84 8.51
CA GLY A 57 11.04 -12.23 8.82
C GLY A 57 9.58 -12.40 9.25
N PRO A 58 9.15 -13.64 9.57
CA PRO A 58 7.74 -14.01 9.71
C PRO A 58 6.98 -13.20 10.77
N GLY A 59 7.57 -12.98 11.96
CA GLY A 59 6.90 -12.27 13.05
C GLY A 59 6.52 -10.83 12.67
N PRO A 60 7.49 -9.96 12.36
CA PRO A 60 7.21 -8.58 11.95
C PRO A 60 6.44 -8.46 10.62
N ALA A 61 6.55 -9.43 9.72
CA ALA A 61 5.85 -9.41 8.43
C ALA A 61 4.37 -9.81 8.54
N THR A 62 4.00 -10.64 9.53
CA THR A 62 2.66 -11.25 9.63
C THR A 62 1.51 -10.22 9.56
N PRO A 63 1.52 -9.10 10.29
CA PRO A 63 0.43 -8.12 10.20
C PRO A 63 0.26 -7.54 8.79
N HIS A 64 1.38 -7.30 8.09
CA HIS A 64 1.39 -6.78 6.73
C HIS A 64 0.95 -7.84 5.71
N ASP A 65 1.29 -9.11 5.94
CA ASP A 65 0.86 -10.24 5.10
C ASP A 65 -0.65 -10.51 5.23
N ILE A 66 -1.21 -10.29 6.41
CA ILE A 66 -2.67 -10.34 6.65
C ILE A 66 -3.36 -9.17 5.94
N LEU A 67 -2.83 -7.95 6.10
CA LEU A 67 -3.36 -6.78 5.41
C LEU A 67 -3.33 -6.99 3.88
N ARG A 68 -2.19 -7.43 3.34
CA ARG A 68 -2.05 -7.81 1.93
C ARG A 68 -3.15 -8.76 1.49
N SER A 69 -3.35 -9.85 2.24
CA SER A 69 -4.33 -10.88 1.88
C SER A 69 -5.76 -10.33 1.81
N ARG A 70 -6.11 -9.39 2.72
CA ARG A 70 -7.40 -8.69 2.70
C ARG A 70 -7.52 -7.75 1.51
N VAL A 71 -6.51 -6.91 1.28
CA VAL A 71 -6.45 -5.96 0.16
C VAL A 71 -6.58 -6.68 -1.17
N VAL A 72 -5.76 -7.71 -1.43
CA VAL A 72 -5.79 -8.50 -2.67
C VAL A 72 -7.16 -9.14 -2.88
N ARG A 73 -7.74 -9.73 -1.84
CA ARG A 73 -9.06 -10.37 -1.95
C ARG A 73 -10.14 -9.34 -2.32
N GLN A 74 -10.22 -8.24 -1.57
CA GLN A 74 -11.30 -7.27 -1.72
C GLN A 74 -11.17 -6.48 -3.04
N MET A 75 -9.96 -6.04 -3.39
CA MET A 75 -9.72 -5.37 -4.67
C MET A 75 -9.97 -6.32 -5.85
N GLY A 76 -9.50 -7.57 -5.75
CA GLY A 76 -9.71 -8.59 -6.80
C GLY A 76 -11.19 -8.93 -7.02
N GLU A 77 -11.98 -9.04 -5.95
CA GLU A 77 -13.44 -9.27 -6.03
C GLU A 77 -14.19 -8.11 -6.71
N LYS A 78 -13.63 -6.89 -6.66
CA LYS A 78 -14.23 -5.67 -7.22
C LYS A 78 -13.61 -5.21 -8.54
N GLY A 79 -12.51 -5.83 -8.97
CA GLY A 79 -11.74 -5.37 -10.13
C GLY A 79 -11.02 -4.04 -9.90
N TRP A 80 -10.76 -3.66 -8.65
CA TRP A 80 -10.06 -2.43 -8.30
C TRP A 80 -8.55 -2.55 -8.46
N ARG A 81 -7.90 -1.47 -8.86
CA ARG A 81 -6.45 -1.38 -9.07
C ARG A 81 -5.81 -0.19 -8.33
N ARG A 82 -6.54 0.90 -8.11
CA ARG A 82 -6.05 2.13 -7.46
C ARG A 82 -6.46 2.17 -5.98
N LEU A 83 -5.47 2.13 -5.10
CA LEU A 83 -5.63 2.17 -3.65
C LEU A 83 -4.99 3.43 -3.06
N ALA A 84 -5.80 4.30 -2.47
CA ALA A 84 -5.29 5.37 -1.60
C ALA A 84 -4.99 4.84 -0.19
N VAL A 85 -3.95 5.36 0.44
CA VAL A 85 -3.66 5.18 1.87
C VAL A 85 -3.65 6.55 2.52
N THR A 86 -4.60 6.81 3.42
CA THR A 86 -4.76 8.09 4.10
C THR A 86 -5.04 7.88 5.60
N SER A 87 -5.29 8.94 6.36
CA SER A 87 -5.61 8.91 7.79
C SER A 87 -6.48 10.10 8.16
N ALA A 88 -7.15 10.02 9.31
CA ALA A 88 -7.88 11.16 9.84
C ALA A 88 -6.94 12.33 10.18
N THR A 89 -5.83 12.05 10.85
CA THR A 89 -4.87 13.05 11.35
C THR A 89 -3.44 12.74 10.93
N GLY A 90 -2.53 13.70 11.14
CA GLY A 90 -1.11 13.51 10.87
C GLY A 90 -0.46 12.42 11.72
N GLN A 91 0.70 11.94 11.27
CA GLN A 91 1.59 11.05 12.05
C GLN A 91 1.01 9.67 12.40
N CYS A 92 -0.07 9.20 11.77
CA CYS A 92 -0.63 7.86 12.00
C CYS A 92 0.20 6.69 11.43
N GLY A 93 1.30 6.98 10.73
CA GLY A 93 2.17 5.96 10.12
C GLY A 93 1.70 5.45 8.75
N LYS A 94 0.86 6.23 8.04
CA LYS A 94 0.36 5.95 6.68
C LYS A 94 1.46 5.49 5.72
N SER A 95 2.50 6.31 5.55
CA SER A 95 3.57 6.08 4.59
C SER A 95 4.35 4.80 4.88
N THR A 96 4.63 4.54 6.17
CA THR A 96 5.26 3.29 6.61
C THR A 96 4.36 2.09 6.35
N LEU A 97 3.04 2.21 6.60
CA LEU A 97 2.09 1.14 6.31
C LEU A 97 1.98 0.87 4.80
N ALA A 98 1.86 1.93 3.99
CA ALA A 98 1.79 1.86 2.54
C ALA A 98 3.02 1.16 1.96
N LEU A 99 4.23 1.55 2.39
CA LEU A 99 5.46 0.90 1.96
C LEU A 99 5.55 -0.56 2.43
N ASN A 100 5.15 -0.87 3.67
CA ASN A 100 5.12 -2.26 4.13
C ASN A 100 4.12 -3.12 3.35
N LEU A 101 2.95 -2.58 3.01
CA LEU A 101 1.96 -3.26 2.17
C LEU A 101 2.54 -3.52 0.77
N ALA A 102 3.17 -2.52 0.16
CA ALA A 102 3.84 -2.64 -1.14
C ALA A 102 4.95 -3.71 -1.10
N LEU A 103 5.79 -3.73 -0.07
CA LEU A 103 6.85 -4.73 0.11
C LEU A 103 6.28 -6.13 0.36
N SER A 104 5.18 -6.25 1.10
CA SER A 104 4.50 -7.53 1.33
C SER A 104 3.87 -8.07 0.03
N LEU A 105 3.29 -7.20 -0.81
CA LEU A 105 2.80 -7.54 -2.16
C LEU A 105 3.95 -7.96 -3.09
N ALA A 106 5.05 -7.21 -3.07
CA ALA A 106 6.23 -7.50 -3.88
C ALA A 106 6.79 -8.90 -3.55
N ARG A 107 6.95 -9.20 -2.26
CA ARG A 107 7.38 -10.51 -1.75
C ARG A 107 6.42 -11.65 -2.13
N TYR A 108 5.13 -11.37 -2.27
CA TYR A 108 4.16 -12.37 -2.70
C TYR A 108 4.35 -12.75 -4.18
N GLY A 109 4.91 -11.85 -5.00
CA GLY A 109 5.42 -12.15 -6.34
C GLY A 109 4.37 -12.32 -7.45
N GLN A 110 3.08 -12.22 -7.14
CA GLN A 110 2.00 -12.39 -8.13
C GLN A 110 1.52 -11.08 -8.77
N PHE A 111 1.89 -9.95 -8.19
CA PHE A 111 1.41 -8.63 -8.62
C PHE A 111 2.58 -7.76 -9.02
N ARG A 112 2.34 -6.87 -9.98
CA ARG A 112 3.12 -5.68 -10.22
C ARG A 112 2.53 -4.53 -9.43
N ILE A 113 3.38 -3.85 -8.69
CA ILE A 113 2.97 -2.79 -7.77
C ILE A 113 3.68 -1.51 -8.17
N MET A 114 2.94 -0.41 -8.14
CA MET A 114 3.49 0.93 -8.20
C MET A 114 3.05 1.68 -6.96
N THR A 115 3.98 2.26 -6.21
CA THR A 115 3.68 3.09 -5.04
C THR A 115 4.13 4.52 -5.31
N LEU A 116 3.24 5.49 -5.16
CA LEU A 116 3.51 6.90 -5.40
C LEU A 116 3.35 7.74 -4.13
N ASP A 117 4.32 8.61 -3.87
CA ASP A 117 4.30 9.56 -2.75
C ASP A 117 3.48 10.80 -3.13
N PHE A 118 2.18 10.74 -2.85
CA PHE A 118 1.21 11.81 -3.17
C PHE A 118 0.93 12.71 -1.95
N ASP A 119 1.61 12.50 -0.82
CA ASP A 119 1.73 13.48 0.27
C ASP A 119 2.76 14.54 -0.14
N LEU A 120 2.42 15.33 -1.15
CA LEU A 120 3.32 16.29 -1.78
C LEU A 120 3.80 17.38 -0.82
N ARG A 121 3.07 17.66 0.26
CA ARG A 121 3.45 18.64 1.29
C ARG A 121 4.44 18.06 2.29
N ARG A 122 4.29 16.79 2.68
CA ARG A 122 5.13 16.13 3.67
C ARG A 122 5.58 14.75 3.15
N PRO A 123 6.35 14.72 2.06
CA PRO A 123 6.73 13.46 1.43
C PRO A 123 7.56 12.60 2.38
N ALA A 124 7.37 11.30 2.30
CA ALA A 124 7.89 10.35 3.27
C ALA A 124 8.66 9.19 2.65
N LEU A 125 8.33 8.78 1.42
CA LEU A 125 8.95 7.60 0.79
C LEU A 125 10.45 7.80 0.58
N ALA A 126 10.87 8.98 0.11
CA ALA A 126 12.30 9.29 -0.04
C ALA A 126 13.10 9.11 1.26
N ARG A 127 12.52 9.57 2.38
CA ARG A 127 13.11 9.44 3.72
C ARG A 127 13.09 8.00 4.23
N LEU A 128 12.00 7.26 4.02
CA LEU A 128 11.88 5.85 4.40
C LEU A 128 12.86 4.95 3.63
N LEU A 129 13.22 5.35 2.42
CA LEU A 129 14.17 4.64 1.55
C LEU A 129 15.62 5.15 1.69
N GLU A 130 15.84 6.23 2.45
CA GLU A 130 17.15 6.90 2.62
C GLU A 130 17.84 7.25 1.31
N LEU A 131 17.06 7.75 0.35
CA LEU A 131 17.57 8.18 -0.94
C LEU A 131 18.43 9.43 -0.77
N ARG A 132 19.65 9.40 -1.31
CA ARG A 132 20.58 10.53 -1.26
C ARG A 132 20.18 11.68 -2.18
N GLN A 133 19.63 11.35 -3.34
CA GLN A 133 19.19 12.30 -4.36
C GLN A 133 17.78 11.89 -4.82
N PRO A 134 16.76 12.10 -3.97
CA PRO A 134 15.40 11.75 -4.35
C PRO A 134 14.89 12.70 -5.45
N PRO A 135 14.21 12.17 -6.47
CA PRO A 135 13.63 12.97 -7.54
C PRO A 135 12.43 13.77 -7.04
N GLU A 136 12.00 14.72 -7.85
CA GLU A 136 10.81 15.53 -7.58
C GLU A 136 9.63 14.98 -8.37
N ILE A 137 8.58 14.53 -7.70
CA ILE A 137 7.46 13.88 -8.38
C ILE A 137 6.69 14.85 -9.28
N ALA A 138 6.72 16.16 -9.01
CA ALA A 138 6.09 17.17 -9.86
C ALA A 138 6.57 17.12 -11.32
N GLY A 139 7.86 16.83 -11.56
CA GLY A 139 8.38 16.65 -12.91
C GLY A 139 7.78 15.45 -13.63
N LEU A 140 7.52 14.35 -12.91
CA LEU A 140 6.82 13.19 -13.45
C LEU A 140 5.37 13.53 -13.79
N LEU A 141 4.66 14.18 -12.86
CA LEU A 141 3.25 14.57 -13.00
C LEU A 141 3.03 15.58 -14.14
N ALA A 142 4.06 16.34 -14.51
CA ALA A 142 4.09 17.21 -15.69
C ALA A 142 4.46 16.47 -16.99
N GLY A 143 4.46 15.13 -17.01
CA GLY A 143 4.74 14.31 -18.20
C GLY A 143 6.20 13.81 -18.31
N GLY A 144 7.02 13.98 -17.27
CA GLY A 144 8.39 13.45 -17.21
C GLY A 144 8.46 11.91 -17.32
N LYS A 145 9.65 11.35 -17.55
CA LYS A 145 9.79 9.89 -17.74
C LYS A 145 9.86 9.15 -16.41
N LEU A 146 9.22 7.98 -16.30
CA LEU A 146 9.28 7.17 -15.08
C LEU A 146 10.71 6.82 -14.67
N ALA A 147 11.61 6.59 -15.62
CA ALA A 147 13.03 6.27 -15.36
C ALA A 147 13.78 7.35 -14.56
N ASP A 148 13.34 8.60 -14.64
CA ASP A 148 13.98 9.74 -13.95
C ASP A 148 13.42 9.92 -12.52
N HIS A 149 12.29 9.30 -12.22
CA HIS A 149 11.53 9.53 -10.99
C HIS A 149 11.23 8.27 -10.17
N GLY A 150 11.37 7.09 -10.76
CA GLY A 150 11.02 5.80 -10.17
C GLY A 150 12.25 4.97 -9.78
N PHE A 151 12.07 4.12 -8.77
CA PHE A 151 13.05 3.13 -8.33
C PHE A 151 12.43 1.74 -8.34
N SER A 152 13.23 0.71 -8.63
CA SER A 152 12.78 -0.68 -8.54
C SER A 152 13.16 -1.31 -7.19
N PHE A 153 12.26 -2.11 -6.63
CA PHE A 153 12.57 -3.06 -5.57
C PHE A 153 12.22 -4.46 -6.04
N GLY A 154 13.21 -5.33 -6.18
CA GLY A 154 13.02 -6.62 -6.84
C GLY A 154 12.61 -6.44 -8.30
N THR A 155 11.78 -7.35 -8.81
CA THR A 155 11.37 -7.37 -10.23
C THR A 155 9.98 -6.78 -10.47
N ASN A 156 9.20 -6.52 -9.42
CA ASN A 156 7.77 -6.27 -9.53
C ASN A 156 7.25 -5.07 -8.71
N LEU A 157 8.11 -4.33 -8.02
CA LEU A 157 7.72 -3.12 -7.28
C LEU A 157 8.44 -1.88 -7.84
N CYS A 158 7.64 -0.93 -8.32
CA CYS A 158 8.07 0.42 -8.66
C CYS A 158 7.72 1.38 -7.51
N LEU A 159 8.70 2.16 -7.06
CA LEU A 159 8.56 3.16 -6.02
C LEU A 159 8.80 4.54 -6.65
N VAL A 160 7.82 5.42 -6.54
CA VAL A 160 7.88 6.80 -7.05
C VAL A 160 7.87 7.74 -5.84
N PRO A 161 9.05 7.99 -5.23
CA PRO A 161 9.18 8.89 -4.10
C PRO A 161 9.08 10.36 -4.53
N ASN A 162 8.90 11.24 -3.55
CA ASN A 162 9.07 12.67 -3.73
C ASN A 162 10.14 13.20 -2.77
N GLY A 163 11.11 13.94 -3.30
CA GLY A 163 12.28 14.40 -2.54
C GLY A 163 12.07 15.66 -1.73
N ARG A 164 11.07 16.48 -2.08
CA ARG A 164 10.84 17.77 -1.43
C ARG A 164 9.37 18.15 -1.42
N PRO A 165 8.93 18.98 -0.44
CA PRO A 165 7.61 19.57 -0.47
C PRO A 165 7.34 20.33 -1.76
N VAL A 166 6.16 20.16 -2.33
CA VAL A 166 5.70 20.85 -3.53
C VAL A 166 4.67 21.91 -3.15
N LEU A 167 4.81 23.12 -3.68
CA LEU A 167 3.81 24.19 -3.56
C LEU A 167 2.64 23.89 -4.50
N GLN A 168 1.43 24.36 -4.17
CA GLN A 168 0.23 24.15 -5.02
C GLN A 168 -0.04 22.65 -5.28
N SER A 169 0.11 21.83 -4.24
CA SER A 169 -0.02 20.39 -4.32
C SER A 169 -1.42 19.93 -4.72
N ALA A 170 -2.47 20.59 -4.22
CA ALA A 170 -3.85 20.29 -4.58
C ALA A 170 -4.11 20.51 -6.07
N GLU A 171 -3.61 21.62 -6.62
CA GLU A 171 -3.76 21.97 -8.04
C GLU A 171 -3.05 20.94 -8.93
N ILE A 172 -1.81 20.57 -8.59
CA ILE A 172 -1.06 19.55 -9.35
C ILE A 172 -1.78 18.21 -9.32
N LEU A 173 -2.30 17.77 -8.18
CA LEU A 173 -2.99 16.48 -8.06
C LEU A 173 -4.31 16.42 -8.84
N GLN A 174 -4.98 17.57 -9.00
CA GLN A 174 -6.24 17.70 -9.74
C GLN A 174 -6.03 18.01 -11.23
N ASP A 175 -4.80 18.33 -11.64
CA ASP A 175 -4.48 18.69 -13.03
C ASP A 175 -4.72 17.52 -14.00
N ALA A 176 -5.19 17.83 -15.20
CA ALA A 176 -5.36 16.87 -16.28
C ALA A 176 -4.03 16.19 -16.67
N ALA A 177 -2.90 16.88 -16.54
CA ALA A 177 -1.56 16.34 -16.78
C ALA A 177 -1.22 15.19 -15.81
N THR A 178 -1.65 15.30 -14.53
CA THR A 178 -1.50 14.22 -13.56
C THR A 178 -2.31 12.99 -13.99
N GLN A 179 -3.55 13.17 -14.43
CA GLN A 179 -4.38 12.06 -14.90
C GLN A 179 -3.78 11.38 -16.14
N ALA A 180 -3.37 12.17 -17.13
CA ALA A 180 -2.70 11.66 -18.33
C ALA A 180 -1.40 10.91 -17.99
N THR A 181 -0.65 11.40 -16.98
CA THR A 181 0.54 10.72 -16.48
C THR A 181 0.19 9.38 -15.85
N LEU A 182 -0.85 9.30 -15.00
CA LEU A 182 -1.27 8.04 -14.38
C LEU A 182 -1.74 7.01 -15.41
N GLU A 183 -2.51 7.43 -16.41
CA GLU A 183 -2.92 6.58 -17.53
C GLU A 183 -1.72 6.04 -18.31
N ARG A 184 -0.74 6.91 -18.59
CA ARG A 184 0.51 6.52 -19.25
C ARG A 184 1.32 5.53 -18.41
N LEU A 185 1.45 5.77 -17.11
CA LEU A 185 2.14 4.85 -16.19
C LEU A 185 1.43 3.48 -16.13
N GLU A 186 0.10 3.47 -16.17
CA GLU A 186 -0.67 2.23 -16.25
C GLU A 186 -0.44 1.49 -17.57
N ALA A 187 -0.35 2.21 -18.69
CA ALA A 187 -0.11 1.60 -20.00
C ALA A 187 1.32 1.06 -20.15
N GLU A 188 2.32 1.82 -19.68
CA GLU A 188 3.75 1.49 -19.78
C GLU A 188 4.14 0.38 -18.79
N TRP A 189 3.86 0.56 -17.49
CA TRP A 189 4.33 -0.35 -16.44
C TRP A 189 3.35 -1.52 -16.18
N LYS A 190 2.07 -1.34 -16.53
CA LYS A 190 0.98 -2.31 -16.31
C LYS A 190 0.92 -2.83 -14.85
N PRO A 191 0.85 -1.94 -13.86
CA PRO A 191 0.68 -2.34 -12.46
C PRO A 191 -0.68 -3.02 -12.25
N ASP A 192 -0.68 -4.11 -11.50
CA ASP A 192 -1.92 -4.73 -11.00
C ASP A 192 -2.50 -3.92 -9.85
N ILE A 193 -1.64 -3.27 -9.05
CA ILE A 193 -2.02 -2.43 -7.91
C ILE A 193 -1.19 -1.14 -7.91
N LEU A 194 -1.87 0.00 -7.92
CA LEU A 194 -1.29 1.32 -7.66
C LEU A 194 -1.63 1.73 -6.22
N ILE A 195 -0.61 2.08 -5.43
CA ILE A 195 -0.76 2.55 -4.05
C ILE A 195 -0.37 4.02 -4.00
N PHE A 196 -1.29 4.87 -3.57
CA PHE A 196 -1.05 6.31 -3.39
C PHE A 196 -0.95 6.61 -1.90
N ASP A 197 0.23 7.01 -1.42
CA ASP A 197 0.37 7.55 -0.05
C ASP A 197 -0.14 9.00 -0.07
N LEU A 198 -1.26 9.26 0.61
CA LEU A 198 -1.92 10.55 0.62
C LEU A 198 -1.71 11.27 1.96
N PRO A 199 -1.83 12.61 1.99
CA PRO A 199 -1.85 13.34 3.25
C PRO A 199 -3.09 12.97 4.07
N PRO A 200 -3.12 13.32 5.37
CA PRO A 200 -4.31 13.15 6.19
C PRO A 200 -5.49 13.95 5.62
N ILE A 201 -6.69 13.41 5.81
CA ILE A 201 -7.95 14.04 5.40
C ILE A 201 -8.18 15.37 6.15
N GLN A 202 -7.86 15.43 7.46
CA GLN A 202 -8.02 16.68 8.20
C GLN A 202 -6.86 17.64 7.94
N GLY A 203 -7.20 18.89 7.62
CA GLY A 203 -6.27 20.03 7.60
C GLY A 203 -5.68 20.39 6.25
N ASN A 204 -6.08 19.72 5.16
CA ASN A 204 -5.75 20.09 3.78
C ASN A 204 -6.75 19.47 2.79
N ASP A 205 -6.76 19.96 1.55
CA ASP A 205 -7.66 19.55 0.47
C ASP A 205 -6.99 18.62 -0.57
N ASP A 206 -5.66 18.46 -0.52
CA ASP A 206 -4.90 17.60 -1.45
C ASP A 206 -5.47 16.18 -1.56
N ALA A 207 -5.70 15.51 -0.42
CA ALA A 207 -6.26 14.16 -0.43
C ALA A 207 -7.69 14.15 -0.97
N LEU A 208 -8.53 15.11 -0.55
CA LEU A 208 -9.92 15.21 -0.99
C LEU A 208 -10.04 15.41 -2.50
N GLY A 209 -9.18 16.24 -3.08
CA GLY A 209 -9.13 16.47 -4.53
C GLY A 209 -8.70 15.23 -5.32
N PHE A 210 -7.87 14.36 -4.73
CA PHE A 210 -7.35 13.19 -5.42
C PHE A 210 -8.20 11.92 -5.26
N LEU A 211 -8.98 11.79 -4.17
CA LEU A 211 -9.80 10.60 -3.89
C LEU A 211 -10.77 10.19 -5.02
N PRO A 212 -11.39 11.10 -5.80
CA PRO A 212 -12.23 10.72 -6.94
C PRO A 212 -11.49 9.94 -8.04
N HIS A 213 -10.15 9.95 -8.04
CA HIS A 213 -9.31 9.29 -9.04
C HIS A 213 -8.80 7.91 -8.61
N VAL A 214 -9.20 7.43 -7.43
CA VAL A 214 -8.88 6.08 -6.93
C VAL A 214 -10.13 5.22 -6.79
N ASP A 215 -9.96 3.90 -6.85
CA ASP A 215 -11.07 2.96 -6.72
C ASP A 215 -11.52 2.81 -5.25
N CYS A 216 -10.56 2.86 -4.33
CA CYS A 216 -10.81 2.74 -2.91
C CYS A 216 -9.71 3.37 -2.04
N ALA A 217 -10.02 3.58 -0.77
CA ALA A 217 -9.11 4.12 0.23
C ALA A 217 -9.02 3.21 1.47
N LEU A 218 -7.80 3.04 1.97
CA LEU A 218 -7.48 2.45 3.26
C LEU A 218 -7.19 3.56 4.27
N ILE A 219 -7.97 3.62 5.35
CA ILE A 219 -7.82 4.64 6.39
C ILE A 219 -6.94 4.09 7.51
N VAL A 220 -5.89 4.83 7.87
CA VAL A 220 -4.98 4.48 8.96
C VAL A 220 -5.33 5.28 10.21
N ALA A 221 -5.61 4.60 11.30
CA ALA A 221 -5.82 5.21 12.62
C ALA A 221 -4.64 4.85 13.53
N ALA A 222 -4.12 5.81 14.29
CA ALA A 222 -3.13 5.54 15.31
C ALA A 222 -3.80 5.16 16.63
N ALA A 223 -3.42 4.01 17.19
CA ALA A 223 -3.85 3.58 18.52
C ALA A 223 -3.51 4.65 19.55
N GLU A 224 -4.45 4.89 20.47
CA GLU A 224 -4.33 5.88 21.57
C GLU A 224 -4.23 7.35 21.12
N GLU A 225 -4.10 7.65 19.82
CA GLU A 225 -3.95 9.01 19.29
C GLU A 225 -5.17 9.44 18.44
N THR A 226 -5.66 8.57 17.56
CA THR A 226 -6.84 8.88 16.72
C THR A 226 -8.12 8.61 17.51
N THR A 227 -8.98 9.62 17.64
CA THR A 227 -10.26 9.48 18.33
C THR A 227 -11.35 8.93 17.41
N LEU A 228 -12.37 8.29 17.98
CA LEU A 228 -13.51 7.78 17.20
C LEU A 228 -14.20 8.89 16.38
N PRO A 229 -14.51 10.09 16.93
CA PRO A 229 -15.12 11.15 16.12
C PRO A 229 -14.25 11.61 14.95
N GLN A 230 -12.92 11.60 15.10
CA GLN A 230 -12.01 11.92 14.00
C GLN A 230 -12.05 10.84 12.90
N LEU A 231 -12.12 9.57 13.30
CA LEU A 231 -12.23 8.44 12.38
C LEU A 231 -13.58 8.44 11.65
N ASP A 232 -14.69 8.60 12.37
CA ASP A 232 -16.04 8.63 11.80
C ASP A 232 -16.18 9.75 10.76
N ARG A 233 -15.65 10.94 11.07
CA ARG A 233 -15.63 12.06 10.14
C ARG A 233 -14.77 11.77 8.91
N CYS A 234 -13.59 11.19 9.10
CA CYS A 234 -12.70 10.80 8.00
C CYS A 234 -13.37 9.76 7.09
N GLU A 235 -14.00 8.73 7.67
CA GLU A 235 -14.73 7.71 6.92
C GLU A 235 -15.90 8.31 6.13
N ALA A 236 -16.65 9.24 6.73
CA ALA A 236 -17.73 9.95 6.05
C ALA A 236 -17.22 10.81 4.87
N GLU A 237 -16.14 11.57 5.06
CA GLU A 237 -15.54 12.41 4.00
C GLU A 237 -14.96 11.56 2.86
N VAL A 238 -14.25 10.47 3.19
CA VAL A 238 -13.73 9.53 2.18
C VAL A 238 -14.87 8.83 1.44
N GLY A 239 -15.89 8.37 2.16
CA GLY A 239 -17.04 7.64 1.59
C GLY A 239 -17.91 8.48 0.65
N GLN A 240 -17.81 9.82 0.71
CA GLN A 240 -18.45 10.71 -0.27
C GLN A 240 -17.70 10.78 -1.60
N LEU A 241 -16.42 10.42 -1.64
CA LEU A 241 -15.53 10.62 -2.77
C LEU A 241 -15.06 9.31 -3.42
N THR A 242 -14.91 8.24 -2.64
CA THR A 242 -14.50 6.92 -3.13
C THR A 242 -14.96 5.80 -2.17
N ASN A 243 -14.67 4.55 -2.52
CA ASN A 243 -14.99 3.41 -1.66
C ASN A 243 -14.02 3.31 -0.47
N VAL A 244 -14.54 3.05 0.73
CA VAL A 244 -13.70 2.71 1.88
C VAL A 244 -13.38 1.22 1.84
N LEU A 245 -12.10 0.87 1.63
CA LEU A 245 -11.65 -0.52 1.69
C LEU A 245 -11.69 -1.04 3.14
N GLY A 246 -11.32 -0.19 4.09
CA GLY A 246 -11.41 -0.46 5.52
C GLY A 246 -10.50 0.45 6.34
N VAL A 247 -10.39 0.13 7.63
CA VAL A 247 -9.55 0.84 8.59
C VAL A 247 -8.44 -0.07 9.12
N VAL A 248 -7.21 0.46 9.22
CA VAL A 248 -6.08 -0.18 9.88
C VAL A 248 -5.72 0.58 11.14
N LEU A 249 -5.79 -0.11 12.28
CA LEU A 249 -5.26 0.39 13.54
C LEU A 249 -3.75 0.14 13.59
N ASN A 250 -2.98 1.22 13.67
CA ASN A 250 -1.52 1.21 13.70
C ASN A 250 -0.98 1.70 15.04
N LYS A 251 0.31 1.50 15.31
CA LYS A 251 0.99 1.88 16.58
C LYS A 251 0.48 1.17 17.85
N CYS A 252 -0.18 0.02 17.73
CA CYS A 252 -0.62 -0.75 18.89
C CYS A 252 0.58 -1.18 19.75
N ARG A 253 0.66 -0.68 20.99
CA ARG A 253 1.72 -1.02 21.96
C ARG A 253 1.50 -2.39 22.60
N TYR A 254 0.25 -2.80 22.73
CA TYR A 254 -0.17 -4.08 23.25
C TYR A 254 -1.06 -4.76 22.21
N ALA A 255 -0.51 -5.75 21.49
CA ALA A 255 -1.37 -6.81 20.97
C ALA A 255 -1.76 -7.64 22.19
N ASP A 256 -2.91 -7.34 22.79
CA ASP A 256 -3.43 -8.09 23.93
C ASP A 256 -3.40 -9.60 23.59
N ARG A 257 -2.94 -10.47 24.49
CA ARG A 257 -2.86 -11.93 24.24
C ARG A 257 -4.23 -12.54 23.92
N SER A 258 -5.32 -11.80 24.14
CA SER A 258 -6.70 -12.15 23.76
C SER A 258 -7.04 -11.87 22.28
N THR A 259 -6.32 -10.95 21.62
CA THR A 259 -6.53 -10.53 20.21
C THR A 259 -5.25 -10.66 19.35
N GLY A 260 -4.13 -10.95 19.98
CA GLY A 260 -2.81 -11.13 19.39
C GLY A 260 -2.51 -12.60 19.17
N PHE A 261 -2.51 -12.97 17.89
CA PHE A 261 -1.89 -14.14 17.29
C PHE A 261 -1.08 -14.99 18.26
N ASP A 262 -1.67 -16.12 18.64
CA ASP A 262 -0.98 -17.17 19.37
C ASP A 262 0.26 -17.57 18.56
N GLN A 263 1.44 -17.27 19.12
CA GLN A 263 2.74 -17.64 18.53
C GLN A 263 2.93 -19.16 18.49
N SER A 264 1.97 -19.94 18.98
CA SER A 264 1.93 -21.41 18.94
C SER A 264 1.77 -22.03 17.55
N TYR A 265 1.55 -21.22 16.49
CA TYR A 265 1.33 -21.72 15.13
C TYR A 265 2.59 -21.88 14.26
N TYR A 266 3.78 -21.55 14.78
CA TYR A 266 5.05 -21.78 14.08
C TYR A 266 6.04 -22.56 14.95
#